data_AF-A0AA87AMD8-F1
#
_entry.id   AF-A0AA87AMD8-F1
#
_cell.length_a   1.000
_cell.length_b   1.000
_cell.length_c   1.000
_cell.angle_alpha   90.00
_cell.angle_beta   90.00
_cell.angle_gamma   90.00
#
_symmetry.space_group_name_H-M   'P 1'
#
loop_
_entity.id
_entity.type
_entity.pdbx_description
1 polymer ?
#
loop_
_entity_poly.entity_id
_entity_poly.type
_entity_poly.pdbx_seq_one_letter_code
_entity_poly.pdbx_strand_id
1 'polypeptide(L)'
;MAKAEAKKKADAAKEAIDNATTNAGVEQAKANGTTEVKAVDPQPVAKPAAKKAIEDALKAKNDAIDANNDLTDEEKTAAKEEAKAKADAAKQAVDKATTNADVENAKTTGVADVNSLNPVAVKKLEAKKAIDEALKAKEAEIDANNDLTAEEKQAAKEEAKKKADASKEAIDNATTNAEVDQAKDNGTTEVKAVNPQPVAKTEAKK
;
A
#
# COMPACT_ATOMS: atom_id res chain seq x y z
N MET A 1 14.02 2.57 -34.24
CA MET A 1 14.88 3.50 -34.99
C MET A 1 16.29 2.96 -35.16
N ALA A 2 16.95 2.45 -34.12
CA ALA A 2 18.29 1.88 -34.22
C ALA A 2 18.46 0.71 -35.22
N LYS A 3 17.49 -0.21 -35.36
CA LYS A 3 17.57 -1.26 -36.40
C LYS A 3 17.59 -0.68 -37.82
N ALA A 4 16.85 0.40 -38.07
CA ALA A 4 16.82 1.08 -39.36
C ALA A 4 18.10 1.89 -39.59
N GLU A 5 18.64 2.51 -38.54
CA GLU A 5 19.91 3.25 -38.60
C GLU A 5 21.12 2.32 -38.80
N ALA A 6 21.17 1.20 -38.07
CA ALA A 6 22.17 0.15 -38.28
C ALA A 6 22.08 -0.42 -39.71
N LYS A 7 20.87 -0.61 -40.24
CA LYS A 7 20.69 -1.00 -41.64
C LYS A 7 21.20 0.09 -42.59
N LYS A 8 20.87 1.36 -42.37
CA LYS A 8 21.33 2.49 -43.19
C LYS A 8 22.87 2.58 -43.21
N LYS A 9 23.52 2.47 -42.05
CA LYS A 9 24.98 2.47 -41.94
C LYS A 9 25.62 1.25 -42.60
N ALA A 10 25.01 0.08 -42.45
CA ALA A 10 25.45 -1.13 -43.13
C ALA A 10 25.31 -1.02 -44.66
N ASP A 11 24.27 -0.36 -45.15
CA ASP A 11 24.06 -0.14 -46.58
C ASP A 11 25.04 0.91 -47.13
N ALA A 12 25.28 2.01 -46.41
CA ALA A 12 26.31 3.00 -46.76
C ALA A 12 27.73 2.41 -46.79
N ALA A 13 28.03 1.49 -45.87
CA ALA A 13 29.30 0.76 -45.87
C ALA A 13 29.49 -0.12 -47.11
N LYS A 14 28.43 -0.77 -47.61
CA LYS A 14 28.49 -1.56 -48.85
C LYS A 14 28.74 -0.66 -50.06
N GLU A 15 28.04 0.48 -50.13
CA GLU A 15 28.23 1.45 -51.22
C GLU A 15 29.66 2.02 -51.24
N ALA A 16 30.25 2.28 -50.07
CA ALA A 16 31.65 2.70 -49.97
C ALA A 16 32.64 1.61 -50.43
N ILE A 17 32.33 0.33 -50.20
CA ILE A 17 33.13 -0.81 -50.68
C ILE A 17 33.01 -0.94 -52.20
N ASP A 18 31.79 -0.85 -52.75
CA ASP A 18 31.54 -0.97 -54.19
C ASP A 18 32.24 0.15 -54.99
N ASN A 19 32.36 1.35 -54.40
CA ASN A 19 33.05 2.49 -55.01
C ASN A 19 34.58 2.47 -54.85
N ALA A 20 35.15 1.56 -54.04
CA ALA A 20 36.58 1.51 -53.80
C ALA A 20 37.34 0.90 -55.00
N THR A 21 38.32 1.61 -55.53
CA THR A 21 39.12 1.19 -56.70
C THR A 21 40.44 0.48 -56.33
N THR A 22 40.73 0.33 -55.04
CA THR A 22 41.96 -0.29 -54.53
C THR A 22 41.66 -1.20 -53.35
N ASN A 23 42.52 -2.20 -53.13
CA ASN A 23 42.40 -3.10 -51.99
C ASN A 23 42.46 -2.35 -50.64
N ALA A 24 43.34 -1.35 -50.53
CA ALA A 24 43.45 -0.52 -49.32
C ALA A 24 42.15 0.27 -49.05
N GLY A 25 41.50 0.80 -50.09
CA GLY A 25 40.21 1.47 -49.96
C GLY A 25 39.10 0.53 -49.47
N VAL A 26 39.06 -0.72 -49.97
CA VAL A 26 38.11 -1.74 -49.53
C VAL A 26 38.32 -2.07 -48.04
N GLU A 27 39.57 -2.26 -47.60
CA GLU A 27 39.87 -2.53 -46.18
C GLU A 27 39.44 -1.38 -45.27
N GLN A 28 39.71 -0.14 -45.66
CA GLN A 28 39.30 1.03 -44.90
C GLN A 28 37.78 1.19 -44.83
N ALA A 29 37.07 1.01 -45.95
CA ALA A 29 35.60 1.07 -45.99
C ALA A 29 34.97 -0.01 -45.09
N LYS A 30 35.52 -1.23 -45.10
CA LYS A 30 35.09 -2.32 -44.21
C LYS A 30 35.31 -1.99 -42.73
N ALA A 31 36.47 -1.43 -42.38
CA ALA A 31 36.79 -1.04 -41.00
C ALA A 31 35.87 0.07 -40.49
N ASN A 32 35.66 1.11 -41.31
CA ASN A 32 34.76 2.23 -41.01
C ASN A 32 33.32 1.75 -40.87
N GLY A 33 32.80 0.98 -41.84
CA GLY A 33 31.44 0.45 -41.80
C GLY A 33 31.17 -0.44 -40.58
N THR A 34 32.13 -1.28 -40.21
CA THR A 34 32.03 -2.10 -38.98
C THR A 34 31.97 -1.22 -37.74
N THR A 35 32.79 -0.17 -37.68
CA THR A 35 32.81 0.78 -36.56
C THR A 35 31.50 1.55 -36.47
N GLU A 36 31.00 2.07 -37.58
CA GLU A 36 29.77 2.85 -37.63
C GLU A 36 28.52 2.04 -37.27
N VAL A 37 28.43 0.79 -37.74
CA VAL A 37 27.33 -0.12 -37.38
C VAL A 37 27.40 -0.50 -35.91
N LYS A 38 28.59 -0.80 -35.37
CA LYS A 38 28.78 -1.07 -33.93
C LYS A 38 28.50 0.14 -33.04
N ALA A 39 28.70 1.35 -33.56
CA ALA A 39 28.40 2.60 -32.88
C ALA A 39 26.89 2.91 -32.82
N VAL A 40 26.02 2.10 -33.43
CA VAL A 40 24.57 2.24 -33.25
C VAL A 40 24.17 1.68 -31.90
N ASP A 41 23.74 2.58 -31.02
CA ASP A 41 23.17 2.22 -29.72
C ASP A 41 21.64 1.96 -29.84
N PRO A 42 21.16 0.73 -29.65
CA PRO A 42 19.75 0.42 -29.73
C PRO A 42 18.97 0.95 -28.53
N GLN A 43 18.38 2.14 -28.69
CA GLN A 43 17.44 2.68 -27.71
C GLN A 43 16.22 1.76 -27.54
N PRO A 44 15.84 1.38 -26.30
CA PRO A 44 14.72 0.49 -26.06
C PRO A 44 13.39 1.12 -26.46
N VAL A 45 12.60 0.41 -27.27
CA VAL A 45 11.26 0.87 -27.68
C VAL A 45 10.17 0.45 -26.69
N ALA A 46 10.49 -0.45 -25.75
CA ALA A 46 9.55 -0.99 -24.78
C ALA A 46 9.29 -0.05 -23.57
N LYS A 47 10.08 1.03 -23.39
CA LYS A 47 9.99 1.92 -22.21
C LYS A 47 8.58 2.49 -21.98
N PRO A 48 7.84 3.01 -22.99
CA PRO A 48 6.50 3.54 -22.76
C PRO A 48 5.51 2.49 -22.25
N ALA A 49 5.54 1.28 -22.81
CA ALA A 49 4.69 0.17 -22.39
C ALA A 49 5.03 -0.30 -20.96
N ALA A 50 6.32 -0.38 -20.62
CA ALA A 50 6.79 -0.70 -19.28
C ALA A 50 6.32 0.33 -18.24
N LYS A 51 6.46 1.63 -18.53
CA LYS A 51 5.97 2.70 -17.64
C LYS A 51 4.46 2.65 -17.46
N LYS A 52 3.71 2.34 -18.53
CA LYS A 52 2.26 2.17 -18.44
C LYS A 52 1.86 1.01 -17.54
N ALA A 53 2.55 -0.13 -17.64
CA ALA A 53 2.30 -1.28 -16.76
C ALA A 53 2.56 -0.96 -15.27
N ILE A 54 3.60 -0.18 -14.98
CA ILE A 54 3.90 0.28 -13.60
C ILE A 54 2.81 1.25 -13.12
N GLU A 55 2.34 2.16 -13.96
CA GLU A 55 1.24 3.08 -13.64
C GLU A 55 -0.07 2.32 -13.35
N ASP A 56 -0.38 1.31 -14.15
CA ASP A 56 -1.58 0.50 -13.98
C ASP A 56 -1.53 -0.32 -12.68
N ALA A 57 -0.35 -0.86 -12.34
CA ALA A 57 -0.13 -1.51 -11.05
C ALA A 57 -0.30 -0.52 -9.88
N LEU A 58 0.24 0.70 -9.99
CA LEU A 58 0.06 1.74 -8.99
C LEU A 58 -1.42 2.11 -8.81
N LYS A 59 -2.15 2.31 -9.91
CA LYS A 59 -3.58 2.60 -9.86
C LYS A 59 -4.35 1.49 -9.17
N ALA A 60 -4.16 0.23 -9.59
CA ALA A 60 -4.81 -0.91 -8.97
C ALA A 60 -4.47 -1.02 -7.47
N LYS A 61 -3.23 -0.69 -7.10
CA LYS A 61 -2.82 -0.69 -5.70
C LYS A 61 -3.50 0.40 -4.88
N ASN A 62 -3.59 1.61 -5.42
CA ASN A 62 -4.31 2.71 -4.79
C ASN A 62 -5.81 2.39 -4.63
N ASP A 63 -6.44 1.80 -5.65
CA ASP A 63 -7.84 1.36 -5.59
C ASP A 63 -8.04 0.31 -4.48
N ALA A 64 -7.10 -0.62 -4.30
CA ALA A 64 -7.14 -1.61 -3.22
C ALA A 64 -6.92 -0.99 -1.82
N ILE A 65 -6.05 0.01 -1.71
CA ILE A 65 -5.84 0.77 -0.46
C ILE A 65 -7.11 1.56 -0.09
N ASP A 66 -7.75 2.18 -1.08
CA ASP A 66 -8.97 2.96 -0.87
C ASP A 66 -10.14 2.09 -0.38
N ALA A 67 -10.26 0.89 -0.93
CA ALA A 67 -11.27 -0.09 -0.53
C ALA A 67 -11.03 -0.74 0.85
N ASN A 68 -9.84 -0.56 1.44
CA ASN A 68 -9.54 -1.12 2.76
C ASN A 68 -10.13 -0.24 3.87
N ASN A 69 -11.25 -0.67 4.45
CA ASN A 69 -11.96 0.04 5.51
C ASN A 69 -11.33 -0.11 6.90
N ASP A 70 -10.36 -1.00 7.07
CA ASP A 70 -9.63 -1.14 8.33
C ASP A 70 -8.64 0.01 8.54
N LEU A 71 -8.19 0.64 7.44
CA LEU A 71 -7.27 1.78 7.46
C LEU A 71 -8.01 3.09 7.68
N THR A 72 -7.37 4.00 8.42
CA THR A 72 -7.76 5.41 8.44
C THR A 72 -7.25 6.16 7.21
N ASP A 73 -7.80 7.34 6.94
CA ASP A 73 -7.41 8.19 5.81
C ASP A 73 -5.92 8.57 5.88
N GLU A 74 -5.38 8.77 7.08
CA GLU A 74 -3.95 9.01 7.29
C GLU A 74 -3.09 7.79 6.94
N GLU A 75 -3.50 6.59 7.37
CA GLU A 75 -2.81 5.34 7.04
C GLU A 75 -2.88 5.04 5.53
N LYS A 76 -4.04 5.30 4.90
CA LYS A 76 -4.21 5.21 3.43
C LYS A 76 -3.28 6.18 2.70
N THR A 77 -3.17 7.41 3.17
CA THR A 77 -2.31 8.43 2.57
C THR A 77 -0.85 7.99 2.59
N ALA A 78 -0.35 7.56 3.77
CA ALA A 78 1.00 7.05 3.91
C ALA A 78 1.27 5.83 3.00
N ALA A 79 0.31 4.90 2.91
CA ALA A 79 0.41 3.72 2.05
C ALA A 79 0.48 4.08 0.56
N LYS A 80 -0.31 5.07 0.11
CA LYS A 80 -0.29 5.57 -1.27
C LYS A 80 1.01 6.28 -1.62
N GLU A 81 1.56 7.06 -0.68
CA GLU A 81 2.87 7.70 -0.85
C GLU A 81 3.98 6.65 -1.01
N GLU A 82 3.95 5.59 -0.20
CA GLU A 82 4.91 4.50 -0.30
C GLU A 82 4.74 3.71 -1.63
N ALA A 83 3.51 3.45 -2.06
CA ALA A 83 3.24 2.81 -3.36
C ALA A 83 3.74 3.67 -4.53
N LYS A 84 3.50 4.99 -4.46
CA LYS A 84 4.00 5.96 -5.43
C LYS A 84 5.54 5.98 -5.47
N ALA A 85 6.20 5.96 -4.32
CA ALA A 85 7.66 5.94 -4.26
C ALA A 85 8.25 4.69 -4.95
N LYS A 86 7.64 3.51 -4.74
CA LYS A 86 8.03 2.28 -5.44
C LYS A 86 7.82 2.38 -6.96
N ALA A 87 6.68 2.89 -7.40
CA ALA A 87 6.38 3.08 -8.82
C ALA A 87 7.34 4.08 -9.49
N ASP A 88 7.68 5.17 -8.81
CA ASP A 88 8.61 6.17 -9.32
C ASP A 88 10.03 5.62 -9.41
N ALA A 89 10.49 4.84 -8.42
CA ALA A 89 11.77 4.13 -8.47
C ALA A 89 11.83 3.13 -9.65
N ALA A 90 10.76 2.38 -9.89
CA ALA A 90 10.65 1.46 -11.02
C ALA A 90 10.70 2.19 -12.38
N LYS A 91 10.00 3.33 -12.51
CA LYS A 91 10.05 4.14 -13.74
C LYS A 91 11.44 4.69 -14.00
N GLN A 92 12.17 5.10 -12.96
CA GLN A 92 13.57 5.51 -13.09
C GLN A 92 14.48 4.35 -13.55
N ALA A 93 14.24 3.12 -13.09
CA ALA A 93 14.95 1.94 -13.57
C ALA A 93 14.66 1.68 -15.06
N VAL A 94 13.40 1.81 -15.49
CA VAL A 94 13.02 1.73 -16.92
C VAL A 94 13.70 2.83 -17.75
N ASP A 95 13.84 4.05 -17.22
CA ASP A 95 14.56 5.13 -17.91
C ASP A 95 16.04 4.83 -18.09
N LYS A 96 16.68 4.26 -17.07
CA LYS A 96 18.10 3.88 -17.09
C LYS A 96 18.41 2.64 -17.93
N ALA A 97 17.40 1.80 -18.22
CA ALA A 97 17.58 0.59 -19.02
C ALA A 97 18.10 0.91 -20.43
N THR A 98 19.13 0.17 -20.87
CA THR A 98 19.78 0.34 -22.18
C THR A 98 19.34 -0.70 -23.19
N THR A 99 18.76 -1.83 -22.76
CA THR A 99 18.21 -2.85 -23.64
C THR A 99 16.72 -3.11 -23.37
N ASN A 100 16.01 -3.72 -24.34
CA ASN A 100 14.63 -4.15 -24.12
C ASN A 100 14.50 -5.21 -23.03
N ALA A 101 15.52 -6.06 -22.83
CA ALA A 101 15.53 -7.05 -21.76
C ALA A 101 15.62 -6.36 -20.39
N ASP A 102 16.45 -5.33 -20.26
CA ASP A 102 16.54 -4.54 -19.02
C ASP A 102 15.24 -3.79 -18.74
N VAL A 103 14.56 -3.28 -19.78
CA VAL A 103 13.24 -2.66 -19.64
C VAL A 103 12.20 -3.66 -19.11
N GLU A 104 12.17 -4.89 -19.66
CA GLU A 104 11.24 -5.92 -19.21
C GLU A 104 11.53 -6.39 -17.78
N ASN A 105 12.81 -6.50 -17.40
CA ASN A 105 13.22 -6.81 -16.03
C ASN A 105 12.79 -5.68 -15.07
N ALA A 106 13.09 -4.42 -15.41
CA ALA A 106 12.71 -3.26 -14.59
C ALA A 106 11.19 -3.12 -14.41
N LYS A 107 10.42 -3.38 -15.48
CA LYS A 107 8.96 -3.48 -15.44
C LYS A 107 8.50 -4.58 -14.48
N THR A 108 9.02 -5.80 -14.65
CA THR A 108 8.60 -6.97 -13.87
C THR A 108 8.87 -6.76 -12.39
N THR A 109 10.09 -6.36 -12.02
CA THR A 109 10.45 -6.04 -10.64
C THR A 109 9.60 -4.90 -10.10
N GLY A 110 9.45 -3.81 -10.86
CA GLY A 110 8.69 -2.65 -10.43
C GLY A 110 7.20 -2.92 -10.16
N VAL A 111 6.56 -3.71 -11.01
CA VAL A 111 5.17 -4.15 -10.81
C VAL A 111 5.06 -5.05 -9.57
N ALA A 112 6.01 -5.98 -9.38
CA ALA A 112 6.04 -6.83 -8.19
C ALA A 112 6.21 -6.02 -6.90
N ASP A 113 7.13 -5.06 -6.90
CA ASP A 113 7.40 -4.19 -5.75
C ASP A 113 6.15 -3.39 -5.35
N VAL A 114 5.47 -2.75 -6.30
CA VAL A 114 4.22 -2.01 -6.05
C VAL A 114 3.13 -2.94 -5.50
N ASN A 115 2.96 -4.12 -6.10
CA ASN A 115 1.93 -5.07 -5.69
C ASN A 115 2.18 -5.67 -4.29
N SER A 116 3.44 -5.84 -3.92
CA SER A 116 3.85 -6.44 -2.63
C SER A 116 3.55 -5.57 -1.41
N LEU A 117 3.33 -4.27 -1.60
CA LEU A 117 3.03 -3.34 -0.50
C LEU A 117 1.78 -3.81 0.25
N ASN A 118 1.83 -3.94 1.58
CA ASN A 118 0.66 -4.33 2.35
C ASN A 118 0.52 -3.37 3.53
N PRO A 119 -0.36 -2.37 3.46
CA PRO A 119 -0.54 -1.44 4.56
C PRO A 119 -1.11 -2.16 5.79
N VAL A 120 -0.64 -1.79 6.97
CA VAL A 120 -1.07 -2.37 8.24
C VAL A 120 -1.98 -1.37 8.95
N ALA A 121 -3.19 -1.81 9.27
CA ALA A 121 -4.10 -1.03 10.12
C ALA A 121 -3.61 -1.08 11.57
N VAL A 122 -3.48 0.08 12.20
CA VAL A 122 -3.01 0.20 13.58
C VAL A 122 -4.04 0.91 14.42
N LYS A 123 -4.52 2.07 13.96
CA LYS A 123 -5.30 2.99 14.80
C LYS A 123 -6.60 2.39 15.33
N LYS A 124 -7.41 1.79 14.45
CA LYS A 124 -8.68 1.15 14.84
C LYS A 124 -8.47 -0.03 15.79
N LEU A 125 -7.43 -0.83 15.56
CA LEU A 125 -7.12 -2.00 16.39
C LEU A 125 -6.74 -1.60 17.81
N GLU A 126 -5.88 -0.59 17.97
CA GLU A 126 -5.49 -0.08 19.27
C GLU A 126 -6.68 0.51 20.04
N ALA A 127 -7.56 1.25 19.35
CA ALA A 127 -8.78 1.80 19.94
C ALA A 127 -9.73 0.71 20.44
N LYS A 128 -9.99 -0.34 19.64
CA LYS A 128 -10.84 -1.46 20.06
C LYS A 128 -10.26 -2.20 21.26
N LYS A 129 -8.94 -2.39 21.30
CA LYS A 129 -8.25 -3.00 22.46
C LYS A 129 -8.45 -2.18 23.73
N ALA A 130 -8.38 -0.85 23.66
CA ALA A 130 -8.64 0.01 24.82
C ALA A 130 -10.09 -0.11 25.34
N ILE A 131 -11.06 -0.29 24.44
CA ILE A 131 -12.47 -0.55 24.81
C ILE A 131 -12.60 -1.92 25.51
N ASP A 132 -11.94 -2.96 24.98
CA ASP A 132 -11.93 -4.29 25.60
C ASP A 132 -11.33 -4.29 27.00
N GLU A 133 -10.22 -3.56 27.19
CA GLU A 133 -9.59 -3.40 28.50
C GLU A 133 -10.49 -2.64 29.48
N ALA A 134 -11.19 -1.59 29.02
CA ALA A 134 -12.14 -0.86 29.84
C ALA A 134 -13.36 -1.71 30.23
N LEU A 135 -13.90 -2.51 29.30
CA LEU A 135 -15.01 -3.43 29.56
C LEU A 135 -14.60 -4.48 30.60
N LYS A 136 -13.46 -5.15 30.40
CA LYS A 136 -12.94 -6.15 31.33
C LYS A 136 -12.74 -5.58 32.74
N ALA A 137 -12.17 -4.38 32.84
CA ALA A 137 -12.00 -3.71 34.13
C ALA A 137 -13.36 -3.44 34.80
N LYS A 138 -14.37 -3.03 34.01
CA LYS A 138 -15.69 -2.73 34.54
C LYS A 138 -16.47 -3.96 34.98
N GLU A 139 -16.39 -5.04 34.22
CA GLU A 139 -17.00 -6.32 34.61
C GLU A 139 -16.41 -6.84 35.93
N ALA A 140 -15.09 -6.69 36.12
CA ALA A 140 -14.43 -7.06 37.37
C ALA A 140 -14.89 -6.20 38.57
N GLU A 141 -15.10 -4.90 38.37
CA GLU A 141 -15.68 -4.01 39.38
C GLU A 141 -17.10 -4.43 39.77
N ILE A 142 -17.94 -4.74 38.78
CA ILE A 142 -19.32 -5.23 38.99
C ILE A 142 -19.31 -6.57 39.74
N ASP A 143 -18.41 -7.49 39.38
CA ASP A 143 -18.27 -8.78 40.05
C ASP A 143 -17.86 -8.65 41.51
N ALA A 144 -16.95 -7.71 41.81
CA ALA A 144 -16.49 -7.44 43.16
C ALA A 144 -17.56 -6.78 44.04
N ASN A 145 -18.61 -6.18 43.45
CA ASN A 145 -19.66 -5.51 44.20
C ASN A 145 -20.58 -6.53 44.92
N ASN A 146 -20.41 -6.66 46.24
CA ASN A 146 -21.17 -7.60 47.07
C ASN A 146 -22.57 -7.13 47.43
N ASP A 147 -22.95 -5.89 47.13
CA ASP A 147 -24.28 -5.37 47.39
C ASP A 147 -25.28 -5.75 46.29
N LEU A 148 -24.80 -6.08 45.09
CA LEU A 148 -25.62 -6.52 43.97
C LEU A 148 -26.00 -8.00 44.09
N THR A 149 -27.14 -8.38 43.51
CA THR A 149 -27.49 -9.79 43.23
C THR A 149 -26.82 -10.29 41.95
N ALA A 150 -26.93 -11.60 41.67
CA ALA A 150 -26.40 -12.18 40.43
C ALA A 150 -27.10 -11.59 39.19
N GLU A 151 -28.41 -11.39 39.26
CA GLU A 151 -29.23 -10.82 38.19
C GLU A 151 -28.87 -9.35 37.93
N GLU A 152 -28.69 -8.56 38.98
CA GLU A 152 -28.27 -7.15 38.87
C GLU A 152 -26.86 -7.03 38.28
N LYS A 153 -25.93 -7.92 38.67
CA LYS A 153 -24.59 -7.99 38.07
C LYS A 153 -24.67 -8.34 36.59
N GLN A 154 -25.45 -9.37 36.23
CA GLN A 154 -25.58 -9.80 34.85
C GLN A 154 -26.14 -8.67 33.97
N ALA A 155 -27.22 -8.01 34.42
CA ALA A 155 -27.79 -6.88 33.69
C ALA A 155 -26.80 -5.72 33.51
N ALA A 156 -25.99 -5.43 34.54
CA ALA A 156 -24.97 -4.37 34.46
C ALA A 156 -23.84 -4.72 33.48
N LYS A 157 -23.38 -5.98 33.46
CA LYS A 157 -22.37 -6.44 32.50
C LYS A 157 -22.88 -6.40 31.07
N GLU A 158 -24.13 -6.81 30.84
CA GLU A 158 -24.77 -6.72 29.54
C GLU A 158 -24.87 -5.27 29.05
N GLU A 159 -25.21 -4.33 29.94
CA GLU A 159 -25.22 -2.91 29.61
C GLU A 159 -23.82 -2.37 29.28
N ALA A 160 -22.80 -2.75 30.06
CA ALA A 160 -21.41 -2.38 29.75
C ALA A 160 -20.95 -2.95 28.41
N LYS A 161 -21.30 -4.20 28.10
CA LYS A 161 -21.00 -4.85 26.83
C LYS A 161 -21.69 -4.15 25.65
N LYS A 162 -22.96 -3.78 25.78
CA LYS A 162 -23.69 -3.05 24.73
C LYS A 162 -23.01 -1.72 24.38
N LYS A 163 -22.58 -0.97 25.39
CA LYS A 163 -21.83 0.29 25.19
C LYS A 163 -20.48 0.06 24.53
N ALA A 164 -19.75 -0.97 24.95
CA ALA A 164 -18.49 -1.36 24.32
C ALA A 164 -18.69 -1.75 22.84
N ASP A 165 -19.71 -2.55 22.53
CA ASP A 165 -20.02 -2.97 21.16
C ASP A 165 -20.41 -1.78 20.28
N ALA A 166 -21.27 -0.88 20.76
CA ALA A 166 -21.64 0.35 20.05
C ALA A 166 -20.41 1.25 19.78
N SER A 167 -19.47 1.31 20.72
CA SER A 167 -18.23 2.07 20.55
C SER A 167 -17.31 1.45 19.51
N LYS A 168 -17.22 0.12 19.45
CA LYS A 168 -16.45 -0.59 18.41
C LYS A 168 -17.05 -0.40 17.03
N GLU A 169 -18.38 -0.37 16.92
CA GLU A 169 -19.07 -0.03 15.67
C GLU A 169 -18.78 1.42 15.23
N ALA A 170 -18.76 2.36 16.17
CA ALA A 170 -18.35 3.74 15.88
C ALA A 170 -16.89 3.82 15.40
N ILE A 171 -15.97 3.05 16.00
CA ILE A 171 -14.57 2.94 15.55
C ILE A 171 -14.47 2.34 14.14
N ASP A 172 -15.30 1.33 13.83
CA ASP A 172 -15.34 0.73 12.50
C ASP A 172 -15.78 1.72 11.43
N ASN A 173 -16.74 2.58 11.74
CA ASN A 173 -17.27 3.58 10.83
C ASN A 173 -16.41 4.85 10.72
N ALA A 174 -15.52 5.11 11.69
CA ALA A 174 -14.61 6.25 11.65
C ALA A 174 -13.65 6.17 10.46
N THR A 175 -13.39 7.29 9.77
CA THR A 175 -12.46 7.31 8.64
C THR A 175 -11.13 7.95 9.01
N THR A 176 -11.11 8.86 9.99
CA THR A 176 -9.90 9.56 10.41
C THR A 176 -9.37 9.08 11.76
N ASN A 177 -8.07 9.31 12.02
CA ASN A 177 -7.49 9.04 13.33
C ASN A 177 -8.20 9.79 14.47
N ALA A 178 -8.64 11.02 14.21
CA ALA A 178 -9.32 11.86 15.19
C ALA A 178 -10.69 11.31 15.58
N GLU A 179 -11.47 10.84 14.61
CA GLU A 179 -12.76 10.18 14.87
C GLU A 179 -12.59 8.86 15.62
N VAL A 180 -11.56 8.07 15.28
CA VAL A 180 -11.22 6.84 16.02
C VAL A 180 -10.88 7.17 17.48
N ASP A 181 -10.07 8.20 17.72
CA ASP A 181 -9.74 8.65 19.08
C ASP A 181 -10.98 9.13 19.84
N GLN A 182 -11.86 9.90 19.20
CA GLN A 182 -13.10 10.35 19.82
C GLN A 182 -14.03 9.18 20.18
N ALA A 183 -14.22 8.22 19.27
CA ALA A 183 -15.04 7.04 19.51
C ALA A 183 -14.47 6.18 20.66
N LYS A 184 -13.14 6.02 20.72
CA LYS A 184 -12.44 5.36 21.82
C LYS A 184 -12.67 6.08 23.16
N ASP A 185 -12.46 7.39 23.21
CA ASP A 185 -12.57 8.16 24.45
C ASP A 185 -14.02 8.20 24.97
N ASN A 186 -14.98 8.40 24.08
CA ASN A 186 -16.41 8.33 24.41
C ASN A 186 -16.77 6.92 24.92
N GLY A 187 -16.38 5.88 24.18
CA GLY A 187 -16.72 4.51 24.54
C GLY A 187 -16.13 4.06 25.87
N THR A 188 -14.87 4.37 26.13
CA THR A 188 -14.25 4.05 27.44
C THR A 188 -14.95 4.80 28.58
N THR A 189 -15.39 6.04 28.35
CA THR A 189 -16.15 6.83 29.34
C THR A 189 -17.52 6.20 29.61
N GLU A 190 -18.26 5.85 28.57
CA GLU A 190 -19.60 5.27 28.67
C GLU A 190 -19.60 3.91 29.36
N VAL A 191 -18.62 3.06 29.04
CA VAL A 191 -18.42 1.76 29.69
C VAL A 191 -18.12 1.95 31.18
N LYS A 192 -17.18 2.83 31.53
CA LYS A 192 -16.83 3.11 32.94
C LYS A 192 -17.99 3.70 33.74
N ALA A 193 -18.88 4.45 33.09
CA ALA A 193 -20.04 5.09 33.69
C ALA A 193 -21.18 4.12 34.07
N VAL A 194 -21.11 2.84 33.69
CA VAL A 194 -22.12 1.84 34.11
C VAL A 194 -22.08 1.67 35.63
N ASN A 195 -23.11 2.11 36.35
CA ASN A 195 -23.11 2.06 37.81
C ASN A 195 -24.42 1.46 38.33
N PRO A 196 -24.53 0.13 38.44
CA PRO A 196 -25.75 -0.50 38.94
C PRO A 196 -26.00 -0.18 40.42
N GLN A 197 -27.25 0.08 40.76
CA GLN A 197 -27.69 0.33 42.14
C GLN A 197 -28.33 -0.96 42.72
N PRO A 198 -28.02 -1.35 43.96
CA PRO A 198 -28.61 -2.52 44.59
C PRO A 198 -30.07 -2.25 44.98
N VAL A 199 -31.00 -2.97 44.37
CA VAL A 199 -32.44 -2.86 44.66
C VAL A 199 -32.87 -4.03 45.54
N ALA A 200 -32.62 -5.27 45.12
CA ALA A 200 -33.20 -6.45 45.77
C ALA A 200 -32.72 -6.65 47.23
N LYS A 201 -31.41 -6.50 47.49
CA LYS A 201 -30.88 -6.60 48.86
C LYS A 201 -31.29 -5.43 49.76
N THR A 202 -31.50 -4.25 49.17
CA THR A 202 -31.94 -3.04 49.89
C THR A 202 -33.39 -3.17 50.33
N GLU A 203 -34.25 -3.75 49.47
CA GLU A 203 -35.66 -3.99 49.78
C GLU A 203 -35.85 -5.12 50.80
N ALA A 204 -35.05 -6.18 50.75
CA ALA A 204 -35.12 -7.30 51.71
C ALA A 204 -34.74 -6.91 53.16
N LYS A 205 -34.19 -5.71 53.37
CA LYS A 205 -33.79 -5.20 54.70
C LYS A 205 -34.79 -4.20 55.30
N LYS A 206 -35.86 -3.84 54.58
CA LYS A 206 -36.93 -2.93 55.05
C LYS A 206 -38.03 -3.71 55.76
#